data_AF-A0A381UZP9-F1
#
_entry.id   AF-A0A381UZP9-F1
#
_cell.length_a   1.000
_cell.length_b   1.000
_cell.length_c   1.000
_cell.angle_alpha   90.00
_cell.angle_beta   90.00
_cell.angle_gamma   90.00
#
_symmetry.space_group_name_H-M   'P 1'
#
loop_
_entity.id
_entity.type
_entity.pdbx_description
1 polymer ?
#
loop_
_entity_poly.entity_id
_entity_poly.type
_entity_poly.pdbx_seq_one_letter_code
_entity_poly.pdbx_strand_id
1 'polypeptide(L)'
;MKVSEITDGILTEGIQQIWGRQKGKVVRKFRCTSGSRKGRIVAKPETCNAAKNIGSMITMKKARRLRNPVLQVKSSRRKRTGVASQRIASLNKPLSQKRYGKAVARRKALGKKSRIKPRHTRVSLKKGAPQRGLKKRRKSTRKKIK
;
A
#
# COMPACT_ATOMS: atom_id res chain seq x y z
N MET A 1 6.76 29.20 -8.79
CA MET A 1 6.12 28.36 -9.83
C MET A 1 4.93 27.63 -9.21
N LYS A 2 3.71 28.08 -9.51
CA LYS A 2 2.48 27.60 -8.88
C LYS A 2 2.12 26.22 -9.44
N VAL A 3 1.85 25.26 -8.54
CA VAL A 3 1.50 23.87 -8.88
C VAL A 3 0.18 23.78 -9.66
N SER A 4 -0.65 24.83 -9.63
CA SER A 4 -1.94 24.93 -10.31
C SER A 4 -1.84 25.17 -11.83
N GLU A 5 -0.80 25.82 -12.33
CA GLU A 5 -0.71 26.10 -13.79
C GLU A 5 -0.24 24.87 -14.59
N ILE A 6 0.38 23.90 -13.92
CA ILE A 6 0.72 22.59 -14.51
C ILE A 6 -0.52 21.69 -14.61
N THR A 7 -1.57 21.94 -13.81
CA THR A 7 -2.74 21.07 -13.80
C THR A 7 -3.68 21.34 -14.97
N ASP A 8 -3.79 22.58 -15.46
CA ASP A 8 -4.87 22.92 -16.40
C ASP A 8 -4.61 22.45 -17.85
N GLY A 9 -3.35 22.33 -18.26
CA GLY A 9 -2.97 21.68 -19.54
C GLY A 9 -2.88 20.15 -19.48
N ILE A 10 -2.96 19.55 -18.28
CA ILE A 10 -2.86 18.09 -18.05
C ILE A 10 -4.23 17.46 -17.71
N LEU A 11 -5.20 18.27 -17.27
CA LEU A 11 -6.52 17.80 -16.83
C LEU A 11 -7.56 17.58 -17.94
N THR A 12 -7.38 18.14 -19.13
CA THR A 12 -8.37 17.99 -20.22
C THR A 12 -8.49 16.55 -20.72
N GLU A 13 -7.46 15.71 -20.49
CA GLU A 13 -7.46 14.30 -20.89
C GLU A 13 -7.05 13.34 -19.76
N GLY A 14 -7.46 13.57 -18.51
CA GLY A 14 -7.44 12.54 -17.48
C GLY A 14 -6.13 11.73 -17.36
N ILE A 15 -4.96 12.38 -17.37
CA ILE A 15 -3.67 11.71 -17.28
C ILE A 15 -2.90 12.23 -16.06
N GLN A 16 -2.61 11.34 -15.12
CA GLN A 16 -1.86 11.71 -13.91
C GLN A 16 -0.38 11.37 -14.05
N GLN A 17 0.51 12.34 -13.80
CA GLN A 17 1.95 12.12 -13.83
C GLN A 17 2.44 11.40 -12.57
N ILE A 18 3.30 10.38 -12.74
CA ILE A 18 3.87 9.54 -11.68
C ILE A 18 5.35 9.27 -11.98
N TRP A 19 6.19 9.06 -10.95
CA TRP A 19 7.56 8.62 -11.14
C TRP A 19 7.65 7.09 -11.26
N GLY A 20 8.39 6.58 -12.23
CA GLY A 20 8.56 5.15 -12.47
C GLY A 20 9.99 4.76 -12.80
N ARG A 21 10.28 3.45 -12.75
CA ARG A 21 11.59 2.92 -13.16
C ARG A 21 11.62 2.62 -14.66
N GLN A 22 12.76 2.91 -15.30
CA GLN A 22 13.08 2.43 -16.63
C GLN A 22 14.59 2.21 -16.73
N LYS A 23 15.02 0.97 -17.06
CA LYS A 23 16.43 0.60 -17.24
C LYS A 23 17.38 1.13 -16.14
N GLY A 24 16.96 1.09 -14.87
CA GLY A 24 17.76 1.55 -13.72
C GLY A 24 17.65 3.05 -13.41
N LYS A 25 17.11 3.87 -14.31
CA LYS A 25 16.84 5.30 -14.10
C LYS A 25 15.43 5.53 -13.57
N VAL A 26 15.23 6.68 -12.91
CA VAL A 26 13.92 7.16 -12.47
C VAL A 26 13.41 8.14 -13.53
N VAL A 27 12.27 7.85 -14.14
CA VAL A 27 11.70 8.58 -15.27
C VAL A 27 10.24 8.94 -14.97
N ARG A 28 9.76 10.05 -15.51
CA ARG A 28 8.34 10.43 -15.47
C ARG A 28 7.51 9.47 -16.32
N LYS A 29 6.39 9.02 -15.78
CA LYS A 29 5.41 8.13 -16.40
C LYS A 29 4.01 8.71 -16.21
N PHE A 30 3.06 8.17 -16.94
CA PHE A 30 1.68 8.63 -16.94
C PHE A 30 0.76 7.51 -16.50
N ARG A 31 -0.19 7.81 -15.62
CA ARG A 31 -1.27 6.90 -15.21
C ARG A 31 -2.52 7.31 -15.97
N CYS A 32 -3.06 6.37 -16.75
CA CYS A 32 -4.31 6.55 -17.46
C CYS A 32 -5.47 6.58 -16.44
N THR A 33 -6.31 7.62 -16.46
CA THR A 33 -7.47 7.72 -15.54
C THR A 33 -8.79 7.30 -16.18
N SER A 34 -8.92 7.42 -17.50
CA SER A 34 -10.10 7.06 -18.29
C SER A 34 -9.80 5.98 -19.35
N GLY A 35 -10.85 5.43 -19.96
CA GLY A 35 -10.75 4.50 -21.10
C GLY A 35 -10.45 3.03 -20.75
N SER A 36 -10.26 2.23 -21.81
CA SER A 36 -10.08 0.77 -21.72
C SER A 36 -8.78 0.34 -21.01
N ARG A 37 -7.82 1.27 -20.87
CA ARG A 37 -6.51 1.11 -20.21
C ARG A 37 -6.43 1.83 -18.86
N LYS A 38 -7.56 2.21 -18.26
CA LYS A 38 -7.65 2.85 -16.93
C LYS A 38 -6.79 2.12 -15.88
N GLY A 39 -6.03 2.90 -15.11
CA GLY A 39 -5.14 2.42 -14.06
C GLY A 39 -3.78 1.89 -14.54
N ARG A 40 -3.55 1.79 -15.85
CA ARG A 40 -2.23 1.42 -16.40
C ARG A 40 -1.25 2.59 -16.30
N ILE A 41 0.01 2.28 -15.98
CA ILE A 41 1.11 3.24 -16.00
C ILE A 41 1.91 3.04 -17.29
N VAL A 42 2.05 4.09 -18.11
CA VAL A 42 2.73 4.04 -19.41
C VAL A 42 3.78 5.15 -19.55
N ALA A 43 4.63 5.03 -20.58
CA ALA A 43 5.69 5.99 -20.89
C ALA A 43 5.20 7.21 -21.69
N LYS A 44 4.26 7.01 -22.63
CA LYS A 44 3.68 8.06 -23.47
C LYS A 44 2.17 8.22 -23.16
N PRO A 45 1.62 9.44 -23.17
CA PRO A 45 0.20 9.68 -22.88
C PRO A 45 -0.74 9.06 -23.93
N GLU A 46 -0.40 9.16 -25.22
CA GLU A 46 -1.18 8.62 -26.36
C GLU A 46 -1.56 7.14 -26.19
N THR A 47 -0.70 6.38 -25.53
CA THR A 47 -0.93 4.95 -25.30
C THR A 47 -2.09 4.66 -24.36
N CYS A 48 -2.66 5.65 -23.66
CA CYS A 48 -3.84 5.44 -22.84
C CYS A 48 -5.09 5.15 -23.69
N ASN A 49 -5.18 5.75 -24.88
CA ASN A 49 -6.36 5.67 -25.76
C ASN A 49 -6.25 4.56 -26.81
N ALA A 50 -5.05 4.02 -27.05
CA ALA A 50 -4.83 2.97 -28.06
C ALA A 50 -5.59 1.65 -27.76
N ALA A 51 -6.07 0.99 -28.83
CA ALA A 51 -6.77 -0.30 -28.76
C ALA A 51 -5.92 -1.44 -28.17
N LYS A 52 -6.54 -2.48 -27.59
CA LYS A 52 -5.83 -3.59 -26.96
C LYS A 52 -5.36 -4.62 -28.01
N ASN A 53 -4.08 -5.00 -27.96
CA ASN A 53 -3.53 -6.02 -28.86
C ASN A 53 -3.86 -7.43 -28.34
N ILE A 54 -4.80 -8.12 -28.99
CA ILE A 54 -5.35 -9.42 -28.55
C ILE A 54 -4.26 -10.51 -28.50
N GLY A 55 -3.41 -10.60 -29.52
CA GLY A 55 -2.32 -11.60 -29.55
C GLY A 55 -1.38 -11.50 -28.35
N SER A 56 -0.99 -10.27 -27.98
CA SER A 56 -0.13 -10.03 -26.80
C SER A 56 -0.81 -10.39 -25.48
N MET A 57 -2.15 -10.29 -25.41
CA MET A 57 -2.91 -10.66 -24.23
C MET A 57 -2.87 -12.18 -24.01
N ILE A 58 -3.03 -12.95 -25.09
CA ILE A 58 -3.00 -14.41 -25.05
C ILE A 58 -1.61 -14.90 -24.66
N THR A 59 -0.55 -14.37 -25.27
CA THR A 59 0.84 -14.75 -24.94
C THR A 59 1.17 -14.40 -23.48
N MET A 60 0.77 -13.23 -22.99
CA MET A 60 0.97 -12.85 -21.59
C MET A 60 0.17 -13.72 -20.62
N LYS A 61 -1.03 -14.19 -20.99
CA LYS A 61 -1.82 -15.14 -20.18
C LYS A 61 -1.08 -16.48 -20.05
N LYS A 62 -0.53 -17.00 -21.15
CA LYS A 62 0.31 -18.20 -21.16
C LYS A 62 1.58 -18.00 -20.32
N ALA A 63 2.30 -16.90 -20.52
CA ALA A 63 3.54 -16.61 -19.79
C ALA A 63 3.33 -16.45 -18.27
N ARG A 64 2.22 -15.81 -17.85
CA ARG A 64 1.86 -15.70 -16.43
C ARG A 64 1.60 -17.07 -15.82
N ARG A 65 0.86 -17.95 -16.50
CA ARG A 65 0.62 -19.32 -16.01
C ARG A 65 1.92 -20.06 -15.73
N LEU A 66 2.91 -19.95 -16.62
CA LEU A 66 4.17 -20.68 -16.52
C LEU A 66 5.16 -20.07 -15.51
N ARG A 67 5.27 -18.73 -15.44
CA ARG A 67 6.40 -18.06 -14.76
C ARG A 67 6.02 -17.17 -13.59
N ASN A 68 4.74 -17.05 -13.23
CA ASN A 68 4.30 -16.17 -12.15
C ASN A 68 5.07 -16.33 -10.82
N PRO A 69 5.25 -17.53 -10.23
CA PRO A 69 5.87 -17.64 -8.90
C PRO A 69 7.32 -17.13 -8.90
N VAL A 70 8.09 -17.48 -9.93
CA VAL A 70 9.49 -17.01 -10.10
C VAL A 70 9.54 -15.50 -10.28
N LEU A 71 8.64 -14.94 -11.09
CA LEU A 71 8.56 -13.49 -11.32
C LEU A 71 8.20 -12.72 -10.05
N GLN A 72 7.29 -13.24 -9.22
CA GLN A 72 6.94 -12.61 -7.94
C GLN A 72 8.17 -12.52 -7.04
N VAL A 73 8.89 -13.62 -6.86
CA VAL A 73 10.09 -13.68 -6.02
C VAL A 73 11.21 -12.77 -6.55
N LYS A 74 11.48 -12.77 -7.85
CA LYS A 74 12.48 -11.86 -8.44
C LYS A 74 12.07 -10.40 -8.30
N SER A 75 10.79 -10.10 -8.48
CA SER A 75 10.28 -8.72 -8.37
C SER A 75 10.32 -8.20 -6.93
N SER A 76 10.05 -9.04 -5.93
CA SER A 76 10.07 -8.65 -4.52
C SER A 76 11.49 -8.33 -4.05
N ARG A 77 12.46 -9.19 -4.40
CA ARG A 77 13.89 -8.93 -4.14
C ARG A 77 14.34 -7.60 -4.74
N ARG A 78 14.04 -7.35 -6.02
CA ARG A 78 14.40 -6.09 -6.72
C ARG A 78 13.74 -4.85 -6.11
N LYS A 79 12.50 -4.96 -5.64
CA LYS A 79 11.79 -3.84 -4.99
C LYS A 79 12.41 -3.50 -3.62
N ARG A 80 12.92 -4.51 -2.91
CA ARG A 80 13.52 -4.36 -1.58
C ARG A 80 14.92 -3.73 -1.64
N THR A 81 15.82 -4.26 -2.47
CA THR A 81 17.25 -3.88 -2.43
C THR A 81 17.66 -2.83 -3.47
N GLY A 82 16.93 -2.69 -4.59
CA GLY A 82 17.36 -1.81 -5.67
C GLY A 82 17.28 -0.32 -5.32
N VAL A 83 18.39 0.42 -5.47
CA VAL A 83 18.50 1.87 -5.21
C VAL A 83 17.41 2.67 -5.93
N ALA A 84 17.19 2.39 -7.21
CA ALA A 84 16.13 3.04 -7.99
C ALA A 84 14.72 2.76 -7.44
N SER A 85 14.46 1.56 -6.91
CA SER A 85 13.16 1.22 -6.30
C SER A 85 12.94 1.99 -5.01
N GLN A 86 13.97 2.15 -4.18
CA GLN A 86 13.90 2.90 -2.93
C GLN A 86 13.68 4.40 -3.18
N ARG A 87 14.36 4.98 -4.18
CA ARG A 87 14.14 6.38 -4.61
C ARG A 87 12.73 6.62 -5.13
N ILE A 88 12.18 5.69 -5.92
CA ILE A 88 10.79 5.83 -6.40
C ILE A 88 9.79 5.76 -5.24
N ALA A 89 10.05 4.92 -4.25
CA ALA A 89 9.19 4.80 -3.09
C ALA A 89 9.15 6.09 -2.26
N SER A 90 10.19 6.94 -2.27
CA SER A 90 10.15 8.26 -1.64
C SER A 90 9.44 9.31 -2.50
N LEU A 91 9.65 9.27 -3.82
CA LEU A 91 9.08 10.23 -4.78
C LEU A 91 7.55 10.10 -4.96
N ASN A 92 6.99 8.89 -4.82
CA ASN A 92 5.56 8.66 -5.00
C ASN A 92 4.74 8.70 -3.69
N LYS A 93 5.30 9.24 -2.59
CA LYS A 93 4.56 9.35 -1.31
C LYS A 93 3.57 10.50 -1.41
N PRO A 94 2.25 10.27 -1.28
CA PRO A 94 1.30 11.38 -1.21
C PRO A 94 1.59 12.20 0.06
N LEU A 95 1.56 13.53 -0.07
CA LEU A 95 1.81 14.47 1.04
C LEU A 95 0.92 14.18 2.27
N SER A 96 -0.27 13.62 2.05
CA SER A 96 -1.22 13.21 3.10
C SER A 96 -0.70 12.08 3.99
N GLN A 97 0.09 11.13 3.48
CA GLN A 97 0.60 10.01 4.27
C GLN A 97 1.66 10.44 5.30
N LYS A 98 2.47 11.47 5.00
CA LYS A 98 3.38 12.07 6.01
C LYS A 98 2.60 12.68 7.18
N ARG A 99 1.45 13.30 6.90
CA ARG A 99 0.54 13.84 7.93
C ARG A 99 -0.18 12.73 8.70
N TYR A 100 -0.61 11.67 8.01
CA TYR A 100 -1.30 10.52 8.63
C TYR A 100 -0.38 9.75 9.59
N GLY A 101 0.89 9.53 9.23
CA GLY A 101 1.89 8.89 10.11
C GLY A 101 2.16 9.69 11.38
N LYS A 102 2.29 11.03 11.27
CA LYS A 102 2.39 11.92 12.45
C LYS A 102 1.13 11.87 13.32
N ALA A 103 -0.06 11.82 12.72
CA ALA A 103 -1.32 11.72 13.46
C ALA A 103 -1.47 10.40 14.23
N VAL A 104 -1.10 9.26 13.62
CA VAL A 104 -1.10 7.94 14.27
C VAL A 104 -0.05 7.87 15.38
N ALA A 105 1.15 8.40 15.16
CA ALA A 105 2.20 8.47 16.19
C ALA A 105 1.77 9.35 17.38
N ARG A 106 1.14 10.51 17.11
CA ARG A 106 0.57 11.40 18.14
C ARG A 106 -0.54 10.71 18.92
N ARG A 107 -1.44 9.98 18.26
CA ARG A 107 -2.49 9.19 18.91
C ARG A 107 -1.92 8.08 19.81
N LYS A 108 -0.87 7.37 19.37
CA LYS A 108 -0.16 6.37 20.19
C LYS A 108 0.58 6.99 21.38
N ALA A 109 1.19 8.17 21.21
CA ALA A 109 1.87 8.88 22.29
C ALA A 109 0.87 9.34 23.37
N LEU A 110 -0.26 9.91 22.96
CA LEU A 110 -1.34 10.30 23.87
C LEU A 110 -1.93 9.09 24.63
N GLY A 111 -2.15 7.96 23.94
CA GLY A 111 -2.62 6.71 24.58
C GLY A 111 -1.61 5.98 25.47
N LYS A 112 -0.31 6.34 25.42
CA LYS A 112 0.70 5.90 26.39
C LYS A 112 0.73 6.79 27.63
N LYS A 113 0.53 8.11 27.47
CA LYS A 113 0.45 9.08 28.58
C LYS A 113 -0.73 8.79 29.52
N SER A 114 -1.86 8.34 29.00
CA SER A 114 -3.04 7.95 29.79
C SER A 114 -2.90 6.63 30.56
N ARG A 115 -1.81 5.87 30.38
CA ARG A 115 -1.57 4.57 31.01
C ARG A 115 -0.57 4.62 32.18
N ILE A 116 0.02 5.80 32.44
CA ILE A 116 0.83 6.07 33.62
C ILE A 116 -0.15 6.38 34.75
N LYS A 117 -0.44 5.40 35.62
CA LYS A 117 -1.28 5.66 36.81
C LYS A 117 -0.59 6.75 37.65
N PRO A 118 -1.32 7.74 38.17
CA PRO A 118 -0.73 8.73 39.06
C PRO A 118 -0.19 8.04 40.32
N ARG A 119 0.95 8.53 40.81
CA ARG A 119 1.82 7.88 41.81
C ARG A 119 1.15 7.64 43.18
N HIS A 120 -0.08 8.12 43.41
CA HIS A 120 -0.77 8.11 44.71
C HIS A 120 -1.61 6.85 45.01
N THR A 121 -1.78 5.88 44.10
CA THR A 121 -2.53 4.63 44.39
C THR A 121 -1.64 3.44 44.77
N ARG A 122 -0.67 3.63 45.67
CA ARG A 122 0.22 2.56 46.19
C ARG A 122 -0.07 2.15 47.64
N VAL A 123 -1.26 2.41 48.16
CA VAL A 123 -1.67 1.93 49.48
C VAL A 123 -2.89 1.01 49.33
N SER A 124 -2.84 -0.08 50.11
CA SER A 124 -3.89 -1.04 50.48
C SER A 124 -4.49 -1.96 49.40
N LEU A 125 -3.91 -3.16 49.28
CA LEU A 125 -4.66 -4.39 48.97
C LEU A 125 -4.21 -5.50 49.94
N LYS A 126 -4.83 -5.53 51.12
CA LYS A 126 -4.97 -6.73 51.95
C LYS A 126 -6.46 -6.98 52.18
N LYS A 127 -6.84 -8.26 52.05
CA LYS A 127 -8.11 -8.96 52.42
C LYS A 127 -9.13 -9.21 51.29
N GLY A 128 -9.42 -10.51 51.08
CA GLY A 128 -10.78 -11.02 50.84
C GLY A 128 -11.13 -11.55 49.43
N ALA A 129 -11.40 -12.85 49.34
CA ALA A 129 -11.87 -13.67 48.19
C ALA A 129 -13.30 -13.27 47.67
N PRO A 130 -13.89 -13.80 46.55
CA PRO A 130 -13.73 -15.16 46.00
C PRO A 130 -13.61 -15.33 44.47
N GLN A 131 -13.05 -16.48 44.08
CA GLN A 131 -12.91 -16.94 42.71
C GLN A 131 -14.27 -17.24 42.09
N ARG A 132 -14.70 -16.44 41.10
CA ARG A 132 -15.84 -16.79 40.23
C ARG A 132 -15.33 -17.46 38.96
N GLY A 133 -15.87 -18.64 38.69
CA GLY A 133 -15.39 -19.65 37.76
C GLY A 133 -15.13 -19.17 36.33
N LEU A 134 -13.98 -19.56 35.81
CA LEU A 134 -13.67 -19.56 34.37
C LEU A 134 -14.54 -20.61 33.66
N LYS A 135 -15.65 -20.18 33.05
CA LYS A 135 -16.33 -21.00 32.03
C LYS A 135 -15.39 -21.18 30.84
N LYS A 136 -14.75 -22.35 30.76
CA LYS A 136 -13.97 -22.79 29.59
C LYS A 136 -14.90 -22.81 28.37
N ARG A 137 -14.68 -21.90 27.39
CA ARG A 137 -15.29 -22.03 26.05
C ARG A 137 -14.75 -23.31 25.43
N ARG A 138 -15.62 -24.31 25.27
CA ARG A 138 -15.35 -25.55 24.54
C ARG A 138 -14.92 -25.20 23.11
N LYS A 139 -13.81 -25.77 22.66
CA LYS A 139 -13.33 -25.67 21.27
C LYS A 139 -14.38 -26.29 20.34
N SER A 140 -14.72 -25.60 19.26
CA SER A 140 -15.62 -26.11 18.23
C SER A 140 -14.95 -27.29 17.51
N THR A 141 -15.52 -28.49 17.63
CA THR A 141 -15.15 -29.63 16.80
C THR A 141 -15.59 -29.37 15.37
N ARG A 142 -14.62 -29.26 14.47
CA ARG A 142 -14.82 -29.13 13.03
C ARG A 142 -15.48 -30.43 12.53
N LYS A 143 -16.76 -30.34 12.16
CA LYS A 143 -17.52 -31.42 11.50
C LYS A 143 -16.81 -31.77 10.18
N LYS A 144 -16.19 -32.95 10.13
CA LYS A 144 -15.70 -33.57 8.89
C LYS A 144 -16.94 -33.88 8.04
N ILE A 145 -17.10 -33.18 6.93
CA ILE A 145 -18.09 -33.53 5.90
C ILE A 145 -17.42 -34.58 5.02
N LYS A 146 -18.14 -35.68 4.80
CA LYS A 146 -17.79 -36.80 3.91
C LYS A 146 -17.82 -36.34 2.45
#